data_AF-A0A0X3V6C7-F1
#
_entry.id   AF-A0A0X3V6C7-F1
#
_cell.length_a   1.000
_cell.length_b   1.000
_cell.length_c   1.000
_cell.angle_alpha   90.00
_cell.angle_beta   90.00
_cell.angle_gamma   90.00
#
_symmetry.space_group_name_H-M   'P 1'
#
loop_
_entity.id
_entity.type
_entity.pdbx_description
1 polymer ?
#
loop_
_entity_poly.entity_id
_entity_poly.type
_entity_poly.pdbx_seq_one_letter_code
_entity_poly.pdbx_strand_id
1 'polypeptide(L)' 'MTTQEQALATADRWLNPDGSDAPRREVRSKEFDLGWVVWAAPAPLERAPETGQRRPPSEIGDACGVVDRQTGELTV' A
#
# COMPACT_ATOMS: atom_id res chain seq x y z
N MET A 1 9.44 2.73 -20.20
CA MET A 1 8.92 1.45 -19.70
C MET A 1 9.40 1.29 -18.29
N THR A 2 8.46 1.23 -17.35
CA THR A 2 8.67 1.19 -15.91
C THR A 2 9.09 -0.21 -15.48
N THR A 3 10.01 -0.32 -14.52
CA THR A 3 10.36 -1.59 -13.87
C THR A 3 9.54 -1.80 -12.60
N GLN A 4 9.50 -3.02 -12.08
CA GLN A 4 8.84 -3.30 -10.81
C GLN A 4 9.41 -2.45 -9.67
N GLU A 5 10.72 -2.24 -9.63
CA GLU A 5 11.38 -1.40 -8.63
C GLU A 5 10.92 0.07 -8.72
N GLN A 6 10.81 0.60 -9.94
CA GLN A 6 10.32 1.97 -10.16
C GLN A 6 8.84 2.12 -9.79
N ALA A 7 8.02 1.10 -10.07
CA ALA A 7 6.62 1.08 -9.67
C ALA A 7 6.47 1.04 -8.14
N LEU A 8 7.26 0.22 -7.46
CA LEU A 8 7.31 0.16 -6.00
C LEU A 8 7.79 1.48 -5.39
N ALA A 9 8.81 2.12 -5.96
CA ALA A 9 9.28 3.42 -5.49
C ALA A 9 8.23 4.53 -5.67
N THR A 10 7.44 4.47 -6.75
CA THR A 10 6.33 5.41 -6.98
C THR A 10 5.21 5.20 -5.97
N ALA A 11 4.80 3.96 -5.76
CA ALA A 11 3.80 3.59 -4.78
C ALA A 11 4.25 3.92 -3.34
N ASP A 12 5.52 3.73 -3.02
CA ASP A 12 6.09 4.04 -1.71
C ASP A 12 6.05 5.53 -1.40
N ARG A 13 6.43 6.40 -2.34
CA ARG A 13 6.32 7.86 -2.15
C ARG A 13 4.88 8.34 -2.00
N TRP A 14 3.94 7.69 -2.70
CA TRP A 14 2.52 7.99 -2.56
C TRP A 14 1.97 7.56 -1.20
N LEU A 15 2.31 6.34 -0.75
CA LEU A 15 1.81 5.78 0.51
C LEU A 15 2.50 6.37 1.74
N ASN A 16 3.78 6.76 1.60
CA ASN A 16 4.65 7.28 2.65
C ASN A 16 5.22 8.65 2.22
N PRO A 17 4.39 9.71 2.16
CA PRO A 17 4.86 11.02 1.77
C PRO A 17 5.89 11.56 2.77
N ASP A 18 6.91 12.26 2.26
CA ASP A 18 7.96 12.87 3.08
C ASP A 18 7.35 13.82 4.11
N GLY A 19 7.83 13.73 5.35
CA GLY A 19 7.32 14.54 6.47
C GLY A 19 6.05 14.00 7.14
N SER A 20 5.58 12.81 6.76
CA SER A 20 4.54 12.11 7.51
C SER A 20 5.06 11.62 8.88
N ASP A 21 4.34 11.94 9.95
CA ASP A 21 4.58 11.39 11.30
C ASP A 21 4.00 9.97 11.47
N ALA A 22 3.24 9.48 10.48
CA ALA A 22 2.67 8.14 10.53
C ALA A 22 3.77 7.08 10.37
N PRO A 23 3.64 5.91 11.03
CA PRO A 23 4.53 4.79 10.80
C PRO A 23 4.59 4.44 9.31
N ARG A 24 5.80 4.21 8.80
CA ARG A 24 6.00 3.81 7.41
C ARG A 24 5.23 2.51 7.11
N ARG A 25 4.45 2.55 6.04
CA ARG A 25 3.59 1.45 5.61
C ARG A 25 4.29 0.66 4.52
N GLU A 26 4.24 -0.67 4.61
CA GLU A 26 4.76 -1.54 3.57
C GLU A 26 3.87 -1.45 2.32
N VAL A 27 4.50 -1.32 1.15
CA VAL A 27 3.81 -1.41 -0.15
C VAL A 27 3.82 -2.86 -0.62
N ARG A 28 2.65 -3.36 -1.00
CA ARG A 28 2.47 -4.63 -1.72
C ARG A 28 2.12 -4.32 -3.17
N SER A 29 2.47 -5.22 -4.08
CA SER A 29 2.14 -5.08 -5.50
C SER A 29 1.83 -6.40 -6.18
N LYS A 30 1.05 -6.31 -7.26
CA LYS A 30 0.80 -7.40 -8.20
C LYS A 30 0.91 -6.87 -9.62
N GLU A 31 1.82 -7.47 -10.38
CA GLU A 31 1.99 -7.18 -11.80
C GLU A 31 0.84 -7.75 -12.64
N PHE A 32 0.48 -7.01 -13.68
CA PHE A 32 -0.41 -7.41 -14.77
C PHE A 32 0.07 -6.79 -16.10
N ASP A 33 -0.62 -7.10 -17.20
CA ASP A 33 -0.15 -6.78 -18.55
C ASP A 33 0.12 -5.29 -18.79
N LEU A 34 -0.67 -4.40 -18.15
CA LEU A 34 -0.54 -2.96 -18.33
C LEU A 34 0.19 -2.24 -17.18
N GLY A 35 0.64 -2.96 -16.15
CA GLY A 35 1.30 -2.32 -15.00
C GLY A 35 1.27 -3.11 -13.71
N TRP A 36 1.13 -2.39 -12.59
CA TRP A 36 1.05 -2.97 -11.26
C TRP A 36 -0.13 -2.39 -10.50
N VAL A 37 -0.94 -3.27 -9.91
CA VAL A 37 -1.80 -2.87 -8.79
C VAL A 37 -0.90 -2.77 -7.56
N VAL A 38 -1.00 -1.68 -6.82
CA VAL A 38 -0.22 -1.41 -5.61
C VAL A 38 -1.15 -1.08 -4.46
N TRP A 39 -0.83 -1.55 -3.26
CA TRP A 39 -1.66 -1.31 -2.07
C TRP A 39 -0.84 -1.29 -0.79
N ALA A 40 -1.40 -0.69 0.25
CA ALA A 40 -0.82 -0.77 1.59
C ALA A 40 -0.95 -2.18 2.15
N ALA A 41 0.11 -2.72 2.75
CA ALA A 41 0.02 -3.95 3.51
C ALA A 41 -1.03 -3.81 4.62
N PRO A 42 -1.90 -4.83 4.83
CA PRO A 42 -2.93 -4.76 5.86
C PRO A 42 -2.31 -4.52 7.24
N ALA A 43 -2.97 -3.68 8.03
CA ALA A 43 -2.58 -3.46 9.42
C ALA A 43 -2.57 -4.80 10.20
N PRO A 44 -1.63 -4.98 11.16
CA PRO A 44 -1.61 -6.16 12.01
C PRO A 44 -2.95 -6.36 12.72
N LEU A 45 -3.35 -7.62 12.89
CA LEU A 45 -4.57 -7.96 13.62
C LEU A 45 -4.42 -7.61 15.10
N GLU A 46 -5.24 -6.68 15.58
CA GLU A 46 -5.28 -6.32 16.99
C GLU A 46 -6.16 -7.29 17.79
N ARG A 47 -5.80 -7.48 19.07
CA ARG A 47 -6.57 -8.26 20.04
C ARG A 47 -6.87 -7.41 21.27
N ALA A 48 -8.06 -7.58 21.82
CA ALA A 48 -8.43 -6.94 23.07
C ALA A 48 -7.55 -7.48 24.22
N PRO A 49 -6.86 -6.62 25.00
CA PRO A 49 -5.96 -7.07 26.05
C PRO A 49 -6.69 -7.81 27.17
N GLU A 50 -7.95 -7.44 27.42
CA GLU A 50 -8.77 -8.00 28.50
C GLU A 50 -9.36 -9.38 28.16
N THR A 51 -9.71 -9.61 26.89
CA THR A 51 -10.48 -10.81 26.47
C THR A 51 -9.72 -11.70 25.47
N GLY A 52 -8.59 -11.23 24.91
CA GLY A 52 -7.84 -11.91 23.86
C GLY A 52 -8.57 -12.02 22.51
N GLN A 53 -9.79 -11.51 22.41
CA GLN A 53 -10.60 -11.59 21.19
C GLN A 53 -10.06 -10.67 20.10
N ARG A 54 -10.20 -11.10 18.84
CA ARG A 54 -9.85 -10.29 17.68
C ARG A 54 -10.69 -9.01 17.70
N ARG A 55 -10.03 -7.86 17.63
CA ARG A 55 -10.73 -6.58 17.45
C ARG A 55 -11.12 -6.42 15.98
N PRO A 56 -12.27 -5.78 15.71
CA PRO A 56 -12.55 -5.26 14.38
C PRO A 56 -11.40 -4.32 13.95
N PRO A 57 -11.09 -4.25 12.64
CA PRO A 57 -10.18 -3.24 12.12
C PRO A 57 -10.65 -1.83 12.53
N SER A 58 -9.70 -0.97 12.91
CA SER A 58 -9.97 0.44 13.21
C SER A 58 -10.32 1.24 11.95
N GLU A 59 -9.81 0.82 10.79
CA GLU A 59 -10.05 1.41 9.48
C GLU A 59 -10.51 0.33 8.48
N ILE A 60 -11.38 0.71 7.54
CA ILE A 60 -11.95 -0.19 6.52
C ILE A 60 -11.56 0.34 5.14
N GLY A 61 -10.98 -0.54 4.32
CA GLY A 61 -10.44 -0.18 3.01
C GLY A 61 -9.06 0.44 3.16
N ASP A 62 -8.09 -0.12 2.47
CA ASP A 62 -6.72 0.38 2.47
C ASP A 62 -6.38 1.03 1.13
N ALA A 63 -5.41 1.94 1.16
CA ALA A 63 -4.96 2.67 -0.03
C ALA A 63 -4.58 1.66 -1.13
N CYS A 64 -5.21 1.80 -2.29
CA CYS A 64 -4.98 0.99 -3.49
C CYS A 64 -4.87 1.90 -4.71
N GLY A 65 -3.99 1.55 -5.65
CA GLY A 65 -3.79 2.29 -6.89
C GLY A 65 -3.18 1.43 -7.98
N VAL A 66 -3.05 1.99 -9.18
CA VAL A 66 -2.46 1.35 -10.35
C VAL A 66 -1.30 2.20 -10.86
N VAL A 67 -0.14 1.58 -11.06
CA VAL A 67 1.01 2.18 -11.74
C VAL A 67 1.04 1.69 -13.18
N ASP A 68 1.01 2.61 -14.14
CA ASP A 68 1.08 2.31 -15.57
C ASP A 68 2.50 1.85 -15.98
N ARG A 69 2.58 0.81 -16.83
CA ARG A 69 3.86 0.22 -17.28
C ARG A 69 4.63 1.09 -18.25
N GLN A 70 3.93 1.89 -19.05
CA GLN A 70 4.56 2.72 -20.07
C GLN A 70 5.10 4.01 -19.45
N THR A 71 4.29 4.66 -18.61
CA THR A 71 4.53 6.01 -18.08
C THR A 71 5.05 6.01 -16.64
N GLY A 72 4.70 4.99 -15.84
CA GLY A 72 4.97 4.98 -14.40
C GLY A 72 4.04 5.89 -13.60
N GLU A 73 3.00 6.43 -14.23
CA GLU A 73 1.98 7.25 -13.56
C GLU A 73 1.14 6.39 -12.60
N LEU A 74 0.86 6.92 -11.42
CA LEU A 74 0.01 6.29 -10.42
C LEU A 74 -1.40 6.90 -10.46
N THR A 75 -2.42 6.05 -10.56
CA THR A 75 -3.84 6.42 -10.45
C THR A 75 -4.47 5.72 -9.25
N VAL A 76 -5.32 6.43 -8.49
CA VAL A 76 -5.97 5.95 -7.24
C VAL A 76 -7.48 6.15 -7.30
#